data_AF-A0A924TQ77-F1
#
_entry.id   AF-A0A924TQ77-F1
#
_cell.length_a   1.000
_cell.length_b   1.000
_cell.length_c   1.000
_cell.angle_alpha   90.00
_cell.angle_beta   90.00
_cell.angle_gamma   90.00
#
_symmetry.space_group_name_H-M   'P 1'
#
loop_
_entity.id
_entity.type
_entity.pdbx_description
1 polymer ?
#
loop_
_entity_poly.entity_id
_entity_poly.type
_entity_poly.pdbx_seq_one_letter_code
_entity_poly.pdbx_strand_id
1 'polypeptide(L)' 'LAVRPGITDPAALAHIDEATLLAGAADPERAYIERILPHKLALQADYAARATLGSDLVVLARTLRVLVSR' A
#
# COMPACT_ATOMS: atom_id res chain seq x y z
N LEU A 1 -17.08 2.24 2.10
CA LEU A 1 -16.14 1.31 1.42
C LEU A 1 -16.79 -0.06 1.39
N ALA A 2 -16.99 -0.65 0.20
CA ALA A 2 -17.74 -1.90 0.01
C ALA A 2 -16.92 -3.16 0.36
N VAL A 3 -15.65 -3.00 0.71
CA VAL A 3 -14.71 -4.09 0.99
C VAL A 3 -14.07 -3.85 2.35
N ARG A 4 -13.81 -4.92 3.11
CA ARG A 4 -13.15 -4.82 4.41
C ARG A 4 -11.68 -4.42 4.20
N PRO A 5 -11.17 -3.42 4.92
CA PRO A 5 -9.76 -3.07 4.84
C PRO A 5 -8.90 -4.25 5.32
N GLY A 6 -7.85 -4.56 4.57
CA GLY A 6 -6.86 -5.57 4.91
C GLY A 6 -5.64 -4.96 5.61
N ILE A 7 -4.90 -5.79 6.36
CA ILE A 7 -3.64 -5.39 7.00
C ILE A 7 -2.50 -5.26 5.96
N THR A 8 -2.61 -5.96 4.84
CA THR A 8 -1.60 -6.01 3.78
C THR A 8 -2.28 -6.02 2.42
N ASP A 9 -1.84 -5.14 1.53
CA ASP A 9 -2.32 -5.00 0.17
C ASP A 9 -1.14 -4.53 -0.74
N PRO A 10 -1.31 -4.47 -2.07
CA PRO A 10 -0.28 -3.95 -2.97
C PRO A 10 0.12 -2.49 -2.69
N ALA A 11 -0.78 -1.67 -2.16
CA ALA A 11 -0.48 -0.27 -1.82
C ALA A 11 0.45 -0.16 -0.61
N ALA A 12 0.28 -1.03 0.39
CA ALA A 12 1.16 -1.15 1.55
C ALA A 12 2.58 -1.56 1.15
N LEU A 13 2.71 -2.50 0.19
CA LEU A 13 4.01 -2.89 -0.36
C LEU A 13 4.64 -1.78 -1.18
N ALA A 14 3.85 -1.07 -2.00
CA ALA A 14 4.35 0.03 -2.84
C ALA A 14 4.81 1.24 -2.01
N HIS A 15 4.32 1.39 -0.78
CA HIS A 15 4.59 2.54 0.09
C HIS A 15 5.21 2.11 1.43
N ILE A 16 6.06 1.07 1.39
CA ILE A 16 6.67 0.52 2.59
C ILE A 16 7.64 1.48 3.30
N ASP A 17 8.20 2.44 2.55
CA ASP A 17 9.11 3.48 3.04
C ASP A 17 8.41 4.85 3.20
N GLU A 18 7.07 4.86 3.24
CA GLU A 18 6.25 6.07 3.38
C GLU A 18 6.64 6.93 4.57
N ALA A 19 6.90 6.30 5.73
CA ALA A 19 7.30 7.01 6.94
C ALA A 19 8.61 7.79 6.74
N THR A 20 9.57 7.20 6.03
CA THR A 20 10.85 7.85 5.71
C THR A 20 10.66 9.00 4.73
N LEU A 21 9.79 8.82 3.72
CA LEU A 21 9.48 9.85 2.74
C LEU A 21 8.77 11.05 3.38
N LEU A 22 7.85 10.80 4.32
CA LEU A 22 7.14 11.83 5.06
C LEU A 22 8.03 12.53 6.10
N ALA A 23 8.97 11.82 6.72
CA ALA A 23 9.90 12.40 7.69
C ALA A 23 10.82 13.50 7.10
N GLY A 24 11.08 13.46 5.78
CA GLY A 24 11.85 14.48 5.07
C GLY A 24 11.01 15.62 4.48
N ALA A 25 9.67 15.58 4.61
CA ALA A 25 8.79 16.58 4.02
C ALA A 25 8.66 17.81 4.92
N ALA A 26 8.63 19.01 4.32
CA ALA A 26 8.40 20.26 5.04
C ALA A 26 7.00 20.34 5.67
N ASP A 27 6.02 19.69 5.04
CA ASP A 27 4.65 19.51 5.54
C ASP A 27 4.23 18.06 5.25
N PRO A 28 4.43 17.14 6.22
CA PRO A 28 4.15 15.72 6.04
C PRO A 28 2.66 15.43 5.78
N GLU A 29 1.75 16.16 6.45
CA GLU A 29 0.32 15.94 6.29
C GLU A 29 -0.13 16.32 4.88
N ARG A 30 0.29 17.50 4.42
CA ARG A 30 -0.02 17.94 3.06
C ARG A 30 0.62 17.04 2.00
N ALA A 31 1.88 16.63 2.19
CA ALA A 31 2.54 15.70 1.29
C ALA A 31 1.81 14.35 1.23
N TYR A 32 1.32 13.85 2.36
CA TYR A 32 0.51 12.64 2.42
C TYR A 32 -0.80 12.80 1.62
N ILE A 33 -1.58 13.85 1.89
CA ILE A 33 -2.89 14.07 1.27
C ILE A 33 -2.77 14.31 -0.23
N GLU A 34 -1.81 15.13 -0.67
CA GLU A 34 -1.72 15.56 -2.07
C GLU A 34 -0.99 14.54 -2.96
N ARG A 35 -0.05 13.76 -2.40
CA ARG A 35 0.84 12.90 -3.21
C ARG A 35 0.64 11.41 -2.96
N ILE A 36 0.50 11.01 -1.71
CA ILE A 36 0.54 9.61 -1.31
C ILE A 36 -0.88 9.00 -1.31
N LEU A 37 -1.81 9.66 -0.64
CA LEU A 37 -3.18 9.20 -0.45
C LEU A 37 -3.91 8.92 -1.77
N PRO A 38 -3.86 9.78 -2.81
CA PRO A 38 -4.55 9.51 -4.07
C PRO A 38 -4.02 8.24 -4.75
N HIS A 39 -2.71 8.03 -4.69
CA HIS A 39 -2.06 6.86 -5.27
C HIS A 39 -2.40 5.58 -4.49
N LYS A 40 -2.35 5.62 -3.16
CA LYS A 40 -2.78 4.50 -2.30
C LYS A 40 -4.21 4.07 -2.58
N LEU A 41 -5.13 5.04 -2.65
CA LEU A 41 -6.54 4.76 -2.89
C LEU A 41 -6.78 4.17 -4.29
N ALA A 42 -6.05 4.64 -5.31
CA ALA A 42 -6.13 4.07 -6.65
C ALA A 42 -5.68 2.59 -6.65
N LEU A 43 -4.53 2.28 -6.03
CA LEU A 43 -4.03 0.90 -5.93
C LEU A 43 -4.97 0.00 -5.15
N GLN A 44 -5.58 0.51 -4.07
CA GLN A 44 -6.56 -0.23 -3.28
C GLN A 44 -7.84 -0.51 -4.07
N ALA A 45 -8.33 0.47 -4.83
CA ALA A 45 -9.50 0.29 -5.69
C ALA A 45 -9.24 -0.71 -6.81
N ASP A 46 -8.08 -0.63 -7.47
CA ASP A 46 -7.67 -1.56 -8.53
C ASP A 46 -7.54 -2.99 -8.02
N TYR A 47 -6.93 -3.17 -6.83
CA TYR A 47 -6.84 -4.47 -6.19
C TYR A 47 -8.22 -5.00 -5.79
N ALA A 48 -9.05 -4.18 -5.15
CA ALA A 48 -10.41 -4.56 -4.76
C ALA A 48 -11.27 -5.00 -5.96
N ALA A 49 -11.08 -4.37 -7.14
CA ALA A 49 -11.79 -4.74 -8.36
C ALA A 49 -11.34 -6.10 -8.95
N ARG A 50 -10.14 -6.57 -8.61
CA ARG A 50 -9.51 -7.78 -9.19
C ARG A 50 -9.17 -8.85 -8.15
N ALA A 51 -9.59 -8.67 -6.90
CA ALA A 51 -9.21 -9.51 -5.79
C ALA A 51 -9.73 -10.94 -5.98
N THR A 52 -8.81 -11.89 -5.92
CA THR A 52 -9.02 -13.34 -6.01
C THR A 52 -8.07 -14.04 -5.04
N LEU A 53 -8.36 -15.29 -4.68
CA LEU A 53 -7.45 -16.09 -3.84
C LEU A 53 -6.03 -16.15 -4.43
N GLY A 54 -5.89 -16.19 -5.75
CA GLY A 54 -4.59 -16.18 -6.42
C GLY A 54 -3.84 -14.86 -6.27
N SER A 55 -4.52 -13.71 -6.43
CA SER A 55 -3.89 -12.40 -6.19
C SER A 55 -3.46 -12.24 -4.74
N ASP A 56 -4.25 -12.76 -3.80
CA ASP A 56 -3.97 -12.67 -2.37
C ASP A 56 -2.72 -13.48 -1.99
N LEU A 57 -2.57 -14.69 -2.56
CA LEU A 57 -1.35 -15.49 -2.40
C LEU A 57 -0.11 -14.78 -2.95
N VAL A 58 -0.22 -14.05 -4.07
CA VAL A 58 0.89 -13.25 -4.60
C VAL A 58 1.24 -12.10 -3.66
N VAL A 59 0.24 -11.40 -3.12
CA VAL A 59 0.46 -10.33 -2.12
C VAL A 59 1.19 -10.90 -0.90
N LEU A 60 0.73 -12.02 -0.35
CA LEU A 60 1.38 -12.69 0.79
C LEU A 60 2.81 -13.10 0.48
N ALA A 61 3.07 -13.71 -0.69
CA ALA A 61 4.42 -14.12 -1.09
C ALA A 61 5.36 -12.91 -1.25
N ARG A 62 4.86 -11.80 -1.80
CA ARG A 62 5.64 -10.54 -1.89
C ARG A 62 5.94 -9.96 -0.52
N THR A 63 4.97 -9.95 0.39
CA THR A 63 5.17 -9.51 1.77
C THR A 63 6.20 -10.35 2.49
N LEU A 64 6.13 -11.68 2.37
CA LEU A 64 7.13 -12.58 2.93
C LEU A 64 8.52 -12.33 2.35
N ARG A 65 8.63 -12.12 1.03
CA ARG A 65 9.90 -11.78 0.39
C ARG A 65 10.51 -10.52 0.99
N VAL A 66 9.72 -9.45 1.10
CA VAL A 66 10.19 -8.17 1.65
C VAL A 66 10.66 -8.31 3.10
N LEU A 67 9.95 -9.10 3.91
CA LEU A 67 10.36 -9.37 5.30
C LEU A 67 11.64 -10.20 5.41
N VAL A 68 11.88 -11.13 4.50
CA VAL A 68 13.08 -11.99 4.49
C VAL A 68 14.29 -11.28 3.85
N SER A 69 14.06 -10.34 2.93
CA SER A 69 15.13 -9.59 2.25
C SER A 69 15.54 -8.29 2.96
N ARG A 70 14.87 -7.94 4.05
CA ARG A 70 15.21 -6.83 4.94
C ARG A 70 16.03 -7.33 6.11
#